data_AF-A0A961L6G1-F1
#
_entry.id   AF-A0A961L6G1-F1
#
_cell.length_a   1.000
_cell.length_b   1.000
_cell.length_c   1.000
_cell.angle_alpha   90.00
_cell.angle_beta   90.00
_cell.angle_gamma   90.00
#
_symmetry.space_group_name_H-M   'P 1'
#
loop_
_entity.id
_entity.type
_entity.pdbx_description
1 polymer ?
#
loop_
_entity_poly.entity_id
_entity_poly.type
_entity_poly.pdbx_seq_one_letter_code
_entity_poly.pdbx_strand_id
1 'polypeptide(L)'
;LVFLHIAIPLILLLAMWIHIQRISLARTKPPRGLAAITLGALVVVSLLLPASSQGPADLATVPAVVGLDWFLLGLYPVIDMVPPGVIWTGALLFTLVLIGLPWAPPRAEAPAAKVFLDHCNGCSRCVADCPYGAITLVRRSDGAPFLHEVEVDAGRCVACGICMGSCPSSTPFRRSGDLITGIDLPERSLAALRAEVIEAAAQLTGTGRVLTIACGFGAGGAPAPGRVVLPCVAMAPPSLFDFILSRGLADGVAIAGCAERDCQNRLGRSWTLQRIARERDPFLRNRVPRPRLLTVWAGPSEVARLEAETAGFAEALAAMGPYADQRPLDPAEARGAAAATTARAEQIVEAAK
;
A
#
# COMPACT_ATOMS: atom_id res chain seq x y z
N LEU A 1 20.76 35.54 -19.89
CA LEU A 1 20.90 34.57 -18.78
C LEU A 1 19.89 34.81 -17.65
N VAL A 2 19.74 36.03 -17.11
CA VAL A 2 18.77 36.34 -16.03
C VAL A 2 17.33 35.91 -16.37
N PHE A 3 16.84 36.22 -17.58
CA PHE A 3 15.50 35.79 -18.03
C PHE A 3 15.33 34.27 -18.02
N LEU A 4 16.29 33.52 -18.57
CA LEU A 4 16.26 32.04 -18.56
C LEU A 4 16.31 31.49 -17.13
N HIS A 5 17.15 32.07 -16.28
CA HIS A 5 17.31 31.65 -14.88
C HIS A 5 16.04 31.84 -14.05
N ILE A 6 15.20 32.84 -14.36
CA ILE A 6 13.92 33.07 -13.68
C ILE A 6 12.79 32.28 -14.35
N ALA A 7 12.71 32.31 -15.68
CA ALA A 7 11.62 31.70 -16.42
C ALA A 7 11.59 30.17 -16.28
N ILE A 8 12.77 29.51 -16.33
CA ILE A 8 12.85 28.04 -16.26
C ILE A 8 12.30 27.51 -14.92
N PRO A 9 12.73 28.01 -13.74
CA PRO A 9 12.15 27.58 -12.46
C PRO A 9 10.65 27.86 -12.35
N LEU A 10 10.16 28.99 -12.85
CA LEU A 10 8.71 29.29 -12.81
C LEU A 10 7.90 28.31 -13.66
N ILE A 11 8.38 27.96 -14.85
CA ILE A 11 7.77 26.92 -15.69
C ILE A 11 7.83 25.56 -15.00
N LEU A 12 8.97 25.21 -14.38
CA LEU A 12 9.12 23.96 -13.64
C LEU A 12 8.14 23.89 -12.44
N LEU A 13 7.96 24.99 -11.71
CA LEU A 13 6.99 25.08 -10.62
C LEU A 13 5.55 24.90 -11.12
N LEU A 14 5.19 25.52 -12.24
CA LEU A 14 3.88 25.33 -12.88
C LEU A 14 3.69 23.86 -13.31
N ALA A 15 4.69 23.27 -13.96
CA ALA A 15 4.65 21.87 -14.38
C ALA A 15 4.52 20.92 -13.19
N MET A 16 5.27 21.16 -12.11
CA MET A 16 5.20 20.39 -10.87
C MET A 16 3.82 20.53 -10.20
N TRP A 17 3.23 21.72 -10.22
CA TRP A 17 1.87 21.94 -9.72
C TRP A 17 0.83 21.14 -10.52
N ILE A 18 0.90 21.16 -11.86
CA ILE A 18 0.03 20.34 -12.73
C ILE A 18 0.23 18.85 -12.43
N HIS A 19 1.49 18.40 -12.28
CA HIS A 19 1.80 17.00 -11.97
C HIS A 19 1.21 16.58 -10.62
N ILE A 20 1.38 17.38 -9.57
CA ILE A 20 0.86 17.10 -8.23
C ILE A 20 -0.67 17.07 -8.22
N GLN A 21 -1.34 17.94 -8.99
CA GLN A 21 -2.81 17.93 -9.11
C GLN A 21 -3.37 16.63 -9.70
N ARG A 22 -2.57 15.89 -10.48
CA ARG A 22 -2.98 14.58 -11.01
C ARG A 22 -2.84 13.44 -10.00
N ILE A 23 -2.20 13.68 -8.85
CA ILE A 23 -1.97 12.67 -7.83
C ILE A 23 -2.96 12.86 -6.67
N SER A 24 -3.92 11.94 -6.56
CA SER A 24 -4.83 11.85 -5.42
C SER A 24 -4.05 11.77 -4.10
N LEU A 25 -4.31 12.70 -3.19
CA LEU A 25 -3.73 12.74 -1.83
C LEU A 25 -2.18 12.76 -1.80
N ALA A 26 -1.57 13.53 -2.71
CA ALA A 26 -0.13 13.75 -2.74
C ALA A 26 0.40 14.30 -1.40
N ARG A 27 1.37 13.60 -0.80
CA ARG A 27 2.11 14.10 0.37
C ARG A 27 3.31 14.91 -0.11
N THR A 28 3.17 16.23 -0.15
CA THR A 28 4.23 17.15 -0.57
C THR A 28 5.08 17.67 0.59
N LYS A 29 4.61 17.49 1.84
CA LYS A 29 5.30 17.97 3.04
C LYS A 29 6.11 16.84 3.66
N PRO A 30 7.45 16.99 3.79
CA PRO A 30 8.25 16.03 4.55
C PRO A 30 7.87 16.08 6.03
N PRO A 31 8.15 15.02 6.79
CA PRO A 31 7.94 15.02 8.23
C PRO A 31 8.80 16.12 8.90
N ARG A 32 8.23 16.80 9.91
CA ARG A 32 8.85 17.96 10.57
C ARG A 32 10.27 17.70 11.07
N GLY A 33 10.52 16.52 11.65
CA GLY A 33 11.86 16.13 12.11
C GLY A 33 12.88 16.04 10.98
N LEU A 34 12.53 15.39 9.86
CA LEU A 34 13.39 15.31 8.69
C LEU A 34 13.60 16.70 8.08
N ALA A 35 12.54 17.51 7.97
CA ALA A 35 12.64 18.87 7.47
C ALA A 35 13.60 19.72 8.31
N ALA A 36 13.52 19.63 9.63
CA ALA A 36 14.40 20.35 10.54
C ALA A 36 15.85 19.85 10.45
N ILE A 37 16.07 18.54 10.36
CA ILE A 37 17.41 17.95 10.21
C ILE A 37 18.03 18.37 8.86
N THR A 38 17.29 18.25 7.76
CA THR A 38 17.76 18.65 6.43
C THR A 38 18.05 20.15 6.38
N LEU A 39 17.16 20.99 6.91
CA LEU A 39 17.39 22.44 6.98
C LEU A 39 18.63 22.77 7.83
N GLY A 40 18.76 22.16 9.00
CA GLY A 40 19.92 22.34 9.87
C GLY A 40 21.21 21.92 9.18
N ALA A 41 21.21 20.77 8.50
CA ALA A 41 22.36 20.27 7.74
C ALA A 41 22.75 21.25 6.62
N LEU A 42 21.78 21.77 5.86
CA LEU A 42 22.04 22.76 4.82
C LEU A 42 22.60 24.07 5.37
N VAL A 43 22.10 24.55 6.51
CA VAL A 43 22.64 25.74 7.20
C VAL A 43 24.07 25.50 7.67
N VAL A 44 24.35 24.35 8.30
CA VAL A 44 25.70 23.98 8.75
C VAL A 44 26.66 23.90 7.57
N VAL A 45 26.27 23.23 6.47
CA VAL A 45 27.10 23.16 5.25
C VAL A 45 27.32 24.55 4.66
N SER A 46 26.30 25.41 4.61
CA SER A 46 26.42 26.77 4.10
C SER A 46 27.39 27.64 4.93
N LEU A 47 27.51 27.39 6.24
CA LEU A 47 28.40 28.14 7.12
C LEU A 47 29.83 27.59 7.12
N LEU A 48 29.98 26.26 7.08
CA LEU A 48 31.29 25.60 7.15
C LEU A 48 31.98 25.49 5.78
N LEU A 49 31.21 25.35 4.70
CA LEU A 49 31.67 25.14 3.34
C LEU A 49 30.91 26.07 2.38
N PRO A 50 31.08 27.40 2.49
CA PRO A 50 30.35 28.34 1.65
C PRO A 50 30.74 28.19 0.18
N ALA A 51 29.75 28.21 -0.70
CA ALA A 51 29.97 28.30 -2.14
C ALA A 51 30.51 29.70 -2.47
N SER A 52 31.81 29.79 -2.76
CA SER A 52 32.46 31.03 -3.17
C SER A 52 32.38 31.17 -4.69
N SER A 53 31.96 32.34 -5.17
CA SER A 53 32.14 32.70 -6.57
C SER A 53 33.60 33.05 -6.82
N GLN A 54 34.13 32.69 -7.98
CA GLN A 54 35.41 33.20 -8.45
C GLN A 54 35.28 34.71 -8.76
N GLY A 55 36.41 35.36 -9.08
CA GLY A 55 36.45 36.78 -9.42
C GLY A 55 35.55 37.16 -10.59
N PRO A 56 35.29 38.47 -10.81
CA PRO A 56 34.50 38.94 -11.95
C PRO A 56 35.01 38.39 -13.27
N ALA A 57 34.10 38.03 -14.17
CA ALA A 57 34.47 37.55 -15.50
C ALA A 57 35.17 38.67 -16.29
N ASP A 58 36.42 38.44 -16.68
CA ASP A 58 37.19 39.32 -17.57
C ASP A 58 37.36 38.63 -18.93
N LEU A 59 36.65 39.13 -19.94
CA LEU A 59 36.65 38.59 -21.30
C LEU A 59 37.98 38.82 -22.05
N ALA A 60 38.88 39.65 -21.51
CA ALA A 60 40.21 39.88 -22.06
C ALA A 60 41.25 38.84 -21.59
N THR A 61 40.89 37.98 -20.62
CA THR A 61 41.81 37.01 -20.03
C THR A 61 41.25 35.59 -20.10
N VAL A 62 42.13 34.63 -20.38
CA VAL A 62 41.79 33.21 -20.29
C VAL A 62 42.30 32.69 -18.95
N PRO A 63 41.41 32.25 -18.03
CA PRO A 63 41.84 31.74 -16.74
C PRO A 63 42.64 30.45 -16.90
N ALA A 64 43.88 30.44 -16.40
CA ALA A 64 44.77 29.28 -16.47
C ALA A 64 44.41 28.19 -15.44
N VAL A 65 43.68 28.56 -14.37
CA VAL A 65 43.22 27.64 -13.32
C VAL A 65 41.76 27.97 -13.03
N VAL A 66 40.89 26.97 -13.17
CA VAL A 66 39.49 27.05 -12.76
C VAL A 66 39.35 26.28 -11.46
N GLY A 67 38.89 26.95 -10.40
CA GLY A 67 38.52 26.28 -9.16
C GLY A 67 37.29 25.40 -9.39
N LEU A 68 37.50 24.11 -9.67
CA LEU A 68 36.43 23.14 -9.83
C LEU A 68 35.70 23.00 -8.50
N ASP A 69 34.43 23.39 -8.45
CA ASP A 69 33.57 23.06 -7.32
C ASP A 69 32.93 21.68 -7.56
N TRP A 70 32.80 20.91 -6.48
CA TRP A 70 32.31 19.53 -6.56
C TRP A 70 30.80 19.45 -6.92
N PHE A 71 30.06 20.55 -6.84
CA PHE A 71 28.61 20.59 -7.04
C PHE A 71 28.21 20.90 -8.49
N LEU A 72 28.85 21.89 -9.14
CA LEU A 72 28.59 22.31 -10.52
C LEU A 72 29.62 21.73 -11.50
N LEU A 73 30.89 21.62 -11.10
CA LEU A 73 31.99 21.19 -11.97
C LEU A 73 32.52 19.79 -11.65
N GLY A 74 31.86 19.02 -10.77
CA GLY A 74 32.26 17.66 -10.41
C GLY A 74 32.31 16.67 -11.59
N LEU A 75 31.54 16.90 -12.66
CA LEU A 75 31.60 16.10 -13.88
C LEU A 75 32.68 16.55 -14.87
N TYR A 76 33.27 17.73 -14.70
CA TYR A 76 34.21 18.30 -15.66
C TYR A 76 35.44 17.41 -15.92
N PRO A 77 36.07 16.76 -14.91
CA PRO A 77 37.18 15.85 -15.16
C PRO A 77 36.79 14.68 -16.08
N VAL A 78 35.55 14.18 -15.95
CA VAL A 78 35.04 13.11 -16.84
C VAL A 78 34.87 13.65 -18.26
N ILE A 79 34.39 14.88 -18.41
CA ILE A 79 34.21 15.52 -19.73
C ILE A 79 35.55 15.72 -20.44
N ASP A 80 36.60 16.08 -19.68
CA ASP A 80 37.94 16.32 -20.23
C ASP A 80 38.67 15.02 -20.61
N MET A 81 38.46 13.94 -19.84
CA MET A 81 39.11 12.65 -20.07
C MET A 81 38.41 11.78 -21.13
N VAL A 82 37.13 12.03 -21.43
CA VAL A 82 36.33 11.18 -22.32
C VAL A 82 36.15 11.85 -23.69
N PRO A 83 36.37 11.13 -24.82
CA PRO A 83 36.16 11.70 -26.15
C PRO A 83 34.75 12.29 -26.31
N PRO A 84 34.59 13.49 -26.91
CA PRO A 84 33.29 14.16 -27.02
C PRO A 84 32.21 13.30 -27.68
N GLY A 85 32.57 12.49 -28.68
CA GLY A 85 31.63 11.59 -29.36
C GLY A 85 31.00 10.56 -28.42
N VAL A 86 31.76 10.03 -27.44
CA VAL A 86 31.26 9.08 -26.45
C VAL A 86 30.26 9.76 -25.51
N ILE A 87 30.59 10.97 -25.05
CA ILE A 87 29.72 11.76 -24.17
C ILE A 87 28.38 12.05 -24.84
N TRP A 88 28.41 12.57 -26.07
CA TRP A 88 27.19 12.90 -26.80
C TRP A 88 26.38 11.68 -27.18
N THR A 89 27.03 10.56 -27.55
CA THR A 89 26.33 9.29 -27.81
C THR A 89 25.67 8.76 -26.54
N GLY A 90 26.35 8.80 -25.40
CA GLY A 90 25.80 8.40 -24.10
C GLY A 90 24.64 9.28 -23.66
N ALA A 91 24.76 10.60 -23.79
CA ALA A 91 23.70 11.55 -23.47
C ALA A 91 22.46 11.35 -24.36
N LEU A 92 22.66 11.13 -25.66
CA LEU A 92 21.59 10.80 -26.60
C LEU A 92 20.93 9.48 -26.22
N LEU A 93 21.68 8.41 -25.99
CA LEU A 93 21.16 7.11 -25.60
C LEU A 93 20.36 7.18 -24.31
N PHE A 94 20.90 7.83 -23.27
CA PHE A 94 20.22 8.02 -21.99
C PHE A 94 18.91 8.80 -22.17
N THR A 95 18.92 9.85 -22.98
CA THR A 95 17.73 10.63 -23.31
C THR A 95 16.71 9.78 -24.06
N LEU A 96 17.13 8.99 -25.05
CA LEU A 96 16.25 8.07 -25.77
C LEU A 96 15.67 6.98 -24.87
N VAL A 97 16.42 6.50 -23.86
CA VAL A 97 15.92 5.56 -22.86
C VAL A 97 14.88 6.22 -21.96
N LEU A 98 15.15 7.42 -21.44
CA LEU A 98 14.18 8.16 -20.61
C LEU A 98 12.92 8.51 -21.40
N ILE A 99 13.07 8.90 -22.67
CA ILE A 99 11.95 9.10 -23.58
C ILE A 99 11.24 7.77 -23.80
N GLY A 100 11.93 6.66 -24.05
CA GLY A 100 11.30 5.36 -24.29
C GLY A 100 10.60 4.74 -23.08
N LEU A 101 10.99 5.11 -21.85
CA LEU A 101 10.51 4.49 -20.61
C LEU A 101 8.97 4.48 -20.43
N PRO A 102 8.21 5.55 -20.74
CA PRO A 102 6.75 5.56 -20.65
C PRO A 102 6.06 4.59 -21.63
N TRP A 103 6.76 4.17 -22.69
CA TRP A 103 6.29 3.18 -23.67
C TRP A 103 6.85 1.79 -23.43
N ALA A 104 7.69 1.60 -22.41
CA ALA A 104 8.09 0.28 -21.97
C ALA A 104 6.84 -0.50 -21.52
N PRO A 105 6.77 -1.81 -21.80
CA PRO A 105 5.63 -2.62 -21.39
C PRO A 105 5.44 -2.49 -19.87
N PRO A 106 4.21 -2.24 -19.40
CA PRO A 106 3.95 -2.14 -17.98
C PRO A 106 4.35 -3.46 -17.31
N ARG A 107 4.76 -3.39 -16.04
CA ARG A 107 4.87 -4.61 -15.23
C ARG A 107 3.51 -5.30 -15.24
N ALA A 108 3.50 -6.63 -15.24
CA ALA A 108 2.26 -7.38 -15.05
C ALA A 108 1.65 -6.97 -13.71
N GLU A 109 0.63 -6.12 -13.75
CA GLU A 109 -0.11 -5.70 -12.56
C GLU A 109 -1.25 -6.69 -12.33
N ALA A 110 -1.52 -6.97 -11.05
CA ALA A 110 -2.69 -7.76 -10.68
C ALA A 110 -3.97 -7.08 -11.22
N PRO A 111 -4.98 -7.85 -11.65
CA PRO A 111 -6.17 -7.30 -12.29
C PRO A 111 -6.89 -6.31 -11.38
N ALA A 112 -7.47 -5.28 -11.99
CA ALA A 112 -8.23 -4.26 -11.28
C ALA A 112 -9.41 -4.86 -10.50
N ALA A 113 -9.85 -4.16 -9.45
CA ALA A 113 -11.02 -4.57 -8.68
C ALA A 113 -12.26 -4.63 -9.60
N LYS A 114 -13.07 -5.69 -9.44
CA LYS A 114 -14.28 -5.93 -10.22
C LYS A 114 -15.50 -5.67 -9.36
N VAL A 115 -16.49 -4.98 -9.94
CA VAL A 115 -17.77 -4.65 -9.31
C VAL A 115 -18.79 -5.69 -9.72
N PHE A 116 -19.57 -6.19 -8.76
CA PHE A 116 -20.66 -7.13 -8.98
C PHE A 116 -21.97 -6.39 -8.69
N LEU A 117 -22.67 -5.99 -9.75
CA LEU A 117 -23.82 -5.08 -9.64
C LEU A 117 -24.91 -5.65 -8.74
N ASP A 118 -25.20 -6.94 -8.81
CA ASP A 118 -26.18 -7.64 -7.95
C ASP A 118 -25.92 -7.50 -6.44
N HIS A 119 -24.69 -7.16 -6.06
CA HIS A 119 -24.27 -6.98 -4.67
C HIS A 119 -23.76 -5.56 -4.36
N CYS A 120 -23.73 -4.68 -5.35
CA CYS A 120 -23.34 -3.29 -5.20
C CYS A 120 -24.58 -2.43 -4.92
N ASN A 121 -24.55 -1.65 -3.84
CA ASN A 121 -25.64 -0.73 -3.49
C ASN A 121 -25.31 0.76 -3.76
N GLY A 122 -24.16 1.05 -4.37
CA GLY A 122 -23.76 2.43 -4.69
C GLY A 122 -23.52 3.32 -3.46
N CYS A 123 -23.14 2.77 -2.30
CA CYS A 123 -22.98 3.55 -1.05
C CYS A 123 -21.72 4.44 -0.96
N SER A 124 -20.92 4.51 -2.03
CA SER A 124 -19.70 5.34 -2.16
C SER A 124 -18.58 5.17 -1.10
N ARG A 125 -18.64 4.18 -0.20
CA ARG A 125 -17.56 3.94 0.78
C ARG A 125 -16.23 3.61 0.11
N CYS A 126 -16.24 2.75 -0.90
CA CYS A 126 -15.04 2.41 -1.66
C CYS A 126 -14.47 3.61 -2.45
N VAL A 127 -15.33 4.54 -2.88
CA VAL A 127 -14.90 5.81 -3.50
C VAL A 127 -14.15 6.66 -2.49
N ALA A 128 -14.69 6.84 -1.29
CA ALA A 128 -14.07 7.62 -0.22
C ALA A 128 -12.77 7.01 0.32
N ASP A 129 -12.63 5.68 0.24
CA ASP A 129 -11.48 4.94 0.77
C ASP A 129 -10.35 4.78 -0.27
N CYS A 130 -10.63 4.92 -1.57
CA CYS A 130 -9.65 4.70 -2.63
C CYS A 130 -8.56 5.79 -2.64
N PRO A 131 -7.30 5.46 -2.28
CA PRO A 131 -6.25 6.48 -2.21
C PRO A 131 -5.69 6.89 -3.58
N TYR A 132 -6.11 6.19 -4.64
CA TYR A 132 -5.67 6.41 -6.02
C TYR A 132 -6.72 7.16 -6.86
N GLY A 133 -7.93 7.39 -6.32
CA GLY A 133 -9.02 7.97 -7.11
C GLY A 133 -9.39 7.12 -8.33
N ALA A 134 -9.34 5.79 -8.15
CA ALA A 134 -9.62 4.80 -9.18
C ALA A 134 -11.09 4.34 -9.18
N ILE A 135 -11.92 4.82 -8.25
CA ILE A 135 -13.32 4.41 -8.12
C ILE A 135 -14.19 5.66 -8.15
N THR A 136 -15.22 5.67 -8.98
CA THR A 136 -16.17 6.78 -9.13
C THR A 136 -17.59 6.28 -8.85
N LEU A 137 -18.46 7.17 -8.38
CA LEU A 137 -19.89 6.89 -8.23
C LEU A 137 -20.60 7.35 -9.51
N VAL A 138 -21.30 6.44 -10.18
CA VAL A 138 -21.98 6.70 -11.45
C VAL A 138 -23.45 6.31 -11.37
N ARG A 139 -24.25 6.74 -12.36
CA ARG A 139 -25.64 6.32 -12.47
C ARG A 139 -25.69 4.83 -12.76
N ARG A 140 -26.56 4.12 -12.04
CA ARG A 140 -26.72 2.67 -12.20
C ARG A 140 -27.19 2.29 -13.61
N SER A 141 -26.62 1.22 -14.17
CA SER A 141 -26.82 0.80 -15.56
C SER A 141 -27.78 -0.39 -15.75
N ASP A 142 -28.02 -1.19 -14.70
CA ASP A 142 -28.78 -2.45 -14.77
C ASP A 142 -30.29 -2.33 -14.41
N GLY A 143 -30.77 -1.13 -14.07
CA GLY A 143 -32.16 -0.88 -13.70
C GLY A 143 -32.59 -1.38 -12.30
N ALA A 144 -31.67 -1.85 -11.46
CA ALA A 144 -32.00 -2.27 -10.09
C ALA A 144 -32.41 -1.08 -9.19
N PRO A 145 -32.99 -1.31 -7.99
CA PRO A 145 -33.59 -0.26 -7.15
C PRO A 145 -32.60 0.82 -6.66
N PHE A 146 -31.31 0.52 -6.61
CA PHE A 146 -30.31 1.49 -6.20
C PHE A 146 -30.07 2.54 -7.30
N LEU A 147 -30.01 3.81 -6.91
CA LEU A 147 -29.83 4.91 -7.86
C LEU A 147 -28.43 4.99 -8.48
N HIS A 148 -27.43 4.40 -7.81
CA HIS A 148 -26.03 4.52 -8.19
C HIS A 148 -25.33 3.15 -8.18
N GLU A 149 -24.25 3.08 -8.93
CA GLU A 149 -23.24 2.02 -8.88
C GLU A 149 -21.86 2.65 -8.80
N VAL A 150 -20.83 1.82 -8.61
CA VAL A 150 -19.45 2.29 -8.66
C VAL A 150 -18.77 1.71 -9.90
N GLU A 151 -17.94 2.53 -10.54
CA GLU A 151 -17.11 2.13 -11.66
C GLU A 151 -15.64 2.17 -11.24
N VAL A 152 -14.83 1.24 -11.77
CA VAL A 152 -13.41 1.15 -11.46
C VAL A 152 -12.60 1.50 -12.71
N ASP A 153 -11.77 2.54 -12.61
CA ASP A 153 -10.76 2.90 -13.61
C ASP A 153 -9.56 1.95 -13.45
N ALA A 154 -9.44 0.99 -14.37
CA ALA A 154 -8.36 0.02 -14.40
C ALA A 154 -6.97 0.68 -14.55
N GLY A 155 -6.87 1.84 -15.21
CA GLY A 155 -5.61 2.57 -15.39
C GLY A 155 -5.10 3.26 -14.13
N ARG A 156 -5.91 3.34 -13.07
CA ARG A 156 -5.54 3.90 -11.76
C ARG A 156 -5.53 2.87 -10.63
N CYS A 157 -6.13 1.71 -10.84
CA CYS A 157 -6.33 0.70 -9.81
C CYS A 157 -5.09 -0.16 -9.62
N VAL A 158 -4.35 0.02 -8.52
CA VAL A 158 -3.16 -0.78 -8.18
C VAL A 158 -3.47 -2.11 -7.44
N ALA A 159 -4.70 -2.61 -7.55
CA ALA A 159 -5.16 -3.86 -6.92
C ALA A 159 -4.87 -4.00 -5.41
N CYS A 160 -4.85 -2.89 -4.65
CA CYS A 160 -4.54 -2.93 -3.20
C CYS A 160 -5.63 -3.53 -2.30
N GLY A 161 -6.85 -3.71 -2.81
CA GLY A 161 -7.98 -4.34 -2.10
C GLY A 161 -8.64 -3.49 -1.01
N ILE A 162 -8.22 -2.25 -0.77
CA ILE A 162 -8.83 -1.36 0.25
C ILE A 162 -10.35 -1.20 0.05
N CYS A 163 -10.81 -1.17 -1.19
CA CYS A 163 -12.22 -1.09 -1.55
C CYS A 163 -13.01 -2.31 -1.04
N MET A 164 -12.46 -3.52 -1.12
CA MET A 164 -13.06 -4.74 -0.55
C MET A 164 -13.24 -4.58 0.97
N GLY A 165 -12.23 -4.08 1.68
CA GLY A 165 -12.29 -3.86 3.12
C GLY A 165 -13.27 -2.76 3.55
N SER A 166 -13.62 -1.85 2.64
CA SER A 166 -14.61 -0.78 2.85
C SER A 166 -16.05 -1.20 2.51
N CYS A 167 -16.21 -2.28 1.74
CA CYS A 167 -17.49 -2.65 1.16
C CYS A 167 -18.40 -3.27 2.25
N PRO A 168 -19.62 -2.75 2.46
CA PRO A 168 -20.51 -3.24 3.52
C PRO A 168 -20.96 -4.70 3.31
N SER A 169 -20.96 -5.18 2.06
CA SER A 169 -21.26 -6.57 1.74
C SER A 169 -20.10 -7.53 2.05
N SER A 170 -18.91 -7.02 2.41
CA SER A 170 -17.72 -7.82 2.69
C SER A 170 -17.77 -8.47 4.07
N THR A 171 -18.79 -9.29 4.30
CA THR A 171 -19.00 -10.00 5.55
C THR A 171 -18.62 -11.49 5.41
N PRO A 172 -17.57 -11.97 6.09
CA PRO A 172 -17.14 -13.38 6.03
C PRO A 172 -18.14 -14.34 6.69
N PHE A 173 -19.17 -13.81 7.38
CA PHE A 173 -20.20 -14.60 8.08
C PHE A 173 -21.32 -15.11 7.18
N ARG A 174 -21.33 -14.82 5.88
CA ARG A 174 -22.40 -15.30 4.97
C ARG A 174 -22.33 -16.85 4.88
N ARG A 175 -23.48 -17.49 5.08
CA ARG A 175 -23.62 -18.96 5.16
C ARG A 175 -24.23 -19.61 3.92
N SER A 176 -25.01 -18.85 3.16
CA SER A 176 -25.80 -19.34 2.02
C SER A 176 -25.42 -18.61 0.73
N GLY A 177 -25.33 -19.36 -0.36
CA GLY A 177 -24.93 -18.86 -1.67
C GLY A 177 -23.44 -18.53 -1.74
N ASP A 178 -23.02 -18.02 -2.90
CA ASP A 178 -21.63 -17.63 -3.12
C ASP A 178 -21.27 -16.39 -2.28
N LEU A 179 -20.07 -16.37 -1.71
CA LEU A 179 -19.55 -15.24 -0.96
C LEU A 179 -19.01 -14.17 -1.93
N ILE A 180 -19.93 -13.58 -2.69
CA ILE A 180 -19.67 -12.49 -3.64
C ILE A 180 -20.04 -11.17 -2.96
N THR A 181 -19.12 -10.22 -3.02
CA THR A 181 -19.34 -8.86 -2.51
C THR A 181 -19.69 -7.91 -3.64
N GLY A 182 -20.09 -6.66 -3.33
CA GLY A 182 -20.30 -5.65 -4.36
C GLY A 182 -19.02 -5.23 -5.10
N ILE A 183 -17.83 -5.47 -4.53
CA ILE A 183 -16.54 -5.19 -5.17
C ILE A 183 -15.43 -6.07 -4.60
N ASP A 184 -14.81 -6.90 -5.44
CA ASP A 184 -13.70 -7.79 -5.06
C ASP A 184 -12.47 -7.63 -5.97
N LEU A 185 -11.32 -8.12 -5.51
CA LEU A 185 -10.18 -8.38 -6.39
C LEU A 185 -10.40 -9.74 -7.08
N PRO A 186 -10.31 -9.85 -8.42
CA PRO A 186 -10.58 -11.09 -9.13
C PRO A 186 -9.76 -12.30 -8.63
N GLU A 187 -8.47 -12.09 -8.39
CA GLU A 187 -7.55 -13.15 -7.93
C GLU A 187 -7.56 -13.39 -6.41
N ARG A 188 -8.20 -12.49 -5.64
CA ARG A 188 -8.25 -12.55 -4.18
C ARG A 188 -9.59 -12.04 -3.66
N SER A 189 -10.66 -12.71 -4.09
CA SER A 189 -12.02 -12.42 -3.63
C SER A 189 -12.15 -12.59 -2.11
N LEU A 190 -13.19 -12.03 -1.50
CA LEU A 190 -13.47 -12.28 -0.08
C LEU A 190 -13.64 -13.79 0.22
N ALA A 191 -14.20 -14.55 -0.72
CA ALA A 191 -14.30 -16.01 -0.62
C ALA A 191 -12.92 -16.66 -0.47
N ALA A 192 -11.99 -16.30 -1.36
CA ALA A 192 -10.61 -16.77 -1.30
C ALA A 192 -9.91 -16.32 0.00
N LEU A 193 -10.06 -15.06 0.39
CA LEU A 193 -9.49 -14.54 1.64
C LEU A 193 -10.01 -15.28 2.88
N ARG A 194 -11.31 -15.58 2.94
CA ARG A 194 -11.90 -16.36 4.04
C ARG A 194 -11.31 -17.77 4.08
N ALA A 195 -11.15 -18.41 2.93
CA ALA A 195 -10.55 -19.73 2.83
C ALA A 195 -9.08 -19.73 3.29
N GLU A 196 -8.28 -18.76 2.83
CA GLU A 196 -6.89 -18.54 3.27
C GLU A 196 -6.77 -18.37 4.79
N VAL A 197 -7.69 -17.62 5.39
CA VAL A 197 -7.75 -17.43 6.85
C VAL A 197 -8.04 -18.74 7.58
N ILE A 198 -8.97 -19.55 7.09
CA ILE A 198 -9.31 -20.84 7.70
C ILE A 198 -8.14 -21.83 7.56
N GLU A 199 -7.49 -21.85 6.40
CA GLU A 199 -6.31 -22.69 6.15
C GLU A 199 -5.13 -22.28 7.02
N ALA A 200 -4.82 -20.98 7.11
CA ALA A 200 -3.77 -20.47 7.98
C ALA A 200 -4.08 -20.78 9.46
N ALA A 201 -5.34 -20.67 9.88
CA ALA A 201 -5.77 -21.01 11.23
C ALA A 201 -5.56 -22.49 11.57
N ALA A 202 -5.76 -23.39 10.61
CA ALA A 202 -5.57 -24.83 10.81
C ALA A 202 -4.12 -25.21 11.12
N GLN A 203 -3.15 -24.33 10.82
CA GLN A 203 -1.74 -24.51 11.14
C GLN A 203 -1.39 -24.11 12.59
N LEU A 204 -2.31 -23.45 13.30
CA LEU A 204 -2.11 -22.98 14.66
C LEU A 204 -2.50 -24.06 15.67
N THR A 205 -1.59 -24.40 16.58
CA THR A 205 -1.79 -25.40 17.63
C THR A 205 -1.49 -24.82 19.01
N GLY A 206 -1.96 -25.49 20.07
CA GLY A 206 -1.71 -25.06 21.46
C GLY A 206 -2.60 -23.90 21.93
N THR A 207 -2.12 -23.16 22.93
CA THR A 207 -2.78 -21.99 23.51
C THR A 207 -2.06 -20.71 23.09
N GLY A 208 -2.77 -19.58 23.10
CA GLY A 208 -2.17 -18.30 22.67
C GLY A 208 -2.02 -18.21 21.15
N ARG A 209 -2.89 -18.88 20.39
CA ARG A 209 -2.84 -18.93 18.93
C ARG A 209 -3.04 -17.55 18.34
N VAL A 210 -2.05 -17.03 17.60
CA VAL A 210 -2.13 -15.74 16.93
C VAL A 210 -2.23 -15.94 15.42
N LEU A 211 -3.32 -15.48 14.82
CA LEU A 211 -3.42 -15.38 13.37
C LEU A 211 -2.98 -13.99 12.93
N THR A 212 -2.01 -13.94 12.01
CA THR A 212 -1.44 -12.69 11.52
C THR A 212 -2.04 -12.31 10.17
N ILE A 213 -2.66 -11.14 10.08
CA ILE A 213 -3.04 -10.49 8.82
C ILE A 213 -1.94 -9.49 8.45
N ALA A 214 -1.14 -9.81 7.43
CA ALA A 214 0.06 -9.06 7.08
C ALA A 214 -0.07 -8.28 5.77
N CYS A 215 0.65 -7.16 5.65
CA CYS A 215 0.87 -6.48 4.37
C CYS A 215 2.09 -7.07 3.68
N GLY A 216 1.99 -7.34 2.36
CA GLY A 216 3.09 -7.82 1.52
C GLY A 216 4.32 -6.91 1.50
N PHE A 217 4.15 -5.63 1.81
CA PHE A 217 5.22 -4.62 1.86
C PHE A 217 5.70 -4.29 3.27
N GLY A 218 5.22 -5.01 4.30
CA GLY A 218 5.65 -4.84 5.69
C GLY A 218 6.61 -5.94 6.15
N ALA A 219 6.98 -5.90 7.43
CA ALA A 219 7.79 -6.95 8.08
C ALA A 219 7.19 -8.37 7.93
N GLY A 220 5.86 -8.47 7.80
CA GLY A 220 5.13 -9.73 7.61
C GLY A 220 4.92 -10.14 6.15
N GLY A 221 5.68 -9.56 5.20
CA GLY A 221 5.44 -9.79 3.77
C GLY A 221 5.70 -11.22 3.29
N ALA A 222 6.48 -12.01 4.03
CA ALA A 222 6.74 -13.42 3.73
C ALA A 222 5.66 -14.33 4.35
N PRO A 223 5.22 -15.40 3.63
CA PRO A 223 4.35 -16.44 4.18
C PRO A 223 4.97 -17.10 5.41
N ALA A 224 4.13 -17.42 6.40
CA ALA A 224 4.51 -18.12 7.62
C ALA A 224 3.28 -18.85 8.20
N PRO A 225 3.46 -19.84 9.09
CA PRO A 225 2.35 -20.51 9.73
C PRO A 225 1.40 -19.53 10.44
N GLY A 226 0.10 -19.68 10.21
CA GLY A 226 -0.91 -18.78 10.79
C GLY A 226 -0.88 -17.34 10.23
N ARG A 227 -0.18 -17.09 9.11
CA ARG A 227 -0.08 -15.76 8.49
C ARG A 227 -0.75 -15.72 7.13
N VAL A 228 -1.64 -14.75 6.94
CA VAL A 228 -2.25 -14.42 5.65
C VAL A 228 -1.67 -13.10 5.16
N VAL A 229 -0.95 -13.14 4.04
CA VAL A 229 -0.33 -11.95 3.42
C VAL A 229 -1.31 -11.32 2.44
N LEU A 230 -1.53 -10.01 2.56
CA LEU A 230 -2.42 -9.22 1.72
C LEU A 230 -1.63 -8.14 0.94
N PRO A 231 -2.10 -7.71 -0.25
CA PRO A 231 -1.59 -6.50 -0.90
C PRO A 231 -1.60 -5.30 0.05
N CYS A 232 -2.63 -5.20 0.89
CA CYS A 232 -2.73 -4.22 1.95
C CYS A 232 -3.52 -4.79 3.14
N VAL A 233 -3.11 -4.50 4.38
CA VAL A 233 -3.90 -4.88 5.57
C VAL A 233 -5.31 -4.26 5.59
N ALA A 234 -5.51 -3.10 4.93
CA ALA A 234 -6.83 -2.48 4.83
C ALA A 234 -7.79 -3.16 3.83
N MET A 235 -7.31 -4.18 3.10
CA MET A 235 -8.16 -5.10 2.36
C MET A 235 -9.02 -5.95 3.30
N ALA A 236 -8.50 -6.30 4.48
CA ALA A 236 -9.28 -7.04 5.48
C ALA A 236 -10.39 -6.14 6.05
N PRO A 237 -11.67 -6.49 5.88
CA PRO A 237 -12.75 -5.77 6.55
C PRO A 237 -12.69 -6.07 8.05
N PRO A 238 -13.11 -5.14 8.95
CA PRO A 238 -13.05 -5.39 10.39
C PRO A 238 -13.89 -6.58 10.87
N SER A 239 -14.93 -6.94 10.11
CA SER A 239 -15.70 -8.17 10.32
C SER A 239 -14.88 -9.45 10.16
N LEU A 240 -13.73 -9.40 9.48
CA LEU A 240 -12.80 -10.52 9.38
C LEU A 240 -12.11 -10.79 10.72
N PHE A 241 -11.71 -9.75 11.45
CA PHE A 241 -11.11 -9.90 12.79
C PHE A 241 -12.12 -10.49 13.78
N ASP A 242 -13.37 -10.02 13.71
CA ASP A 242 -14.50 -10.59 14.45
C ASP A 242 -14.73 -12.07 14.06
N PHE A 243 -14.69 -12.39 12.77
CA PHE A 243 -14.86 -13.76 12.28
C PHE A 243 -13.78 -14.69 12.81
N ILE A 244 -12.51 -14.30 12.76
CA ILE A 244 -11.39 -15.10 13.26
C ILE A 244 -11.58 -15.45 14.74
N LEU A 245 -11.92 -14.46 15.56
CA LEU A 245 -12.08 -14.65 17.00
C LEU A 245 -13.36 -15.40 17.35
N SER A 246 -14.50 -14.97 16.80
CA SER A 246 -15.80 -15.58 17.10
C SER A 246 -15.95 -16.98 16.54
N ARG A 247 -15.21 -17.38 15.49
CA ARG A 247 -15.18 -18.75 14.99
C ARG A 247 -14.13 -19.64 15.67
N GLY A 248 -13.38 -19.11 16.64
CA GLY A 248 -12.37 -19.86 17.38
C GLY A 248 -11.14 -20.24 16.54
N LEU A 249 -10.92 -19.56 15.40
CA LEU A 249 -9.81 -19.81 14.49
C LEU A 249 -8.47 -19.43 15.10
N ALA A 250 -8.46 -18.41 15.96
CA ALA A 250 -7.32 -18.00 16.75
C ALA A 250 -7.77 -17.39 18.09
N ASP A 251 -6.86 -17.33 19.05
CA ASP A 251 -7.11 -16.70 20.35
C ASP A 251 -6.92 -15.17 20.27
N GLY A 252 -6.11 -14.71 19.31
CA GLY A 252 -5.91 -13.30 18.98
C GLY A 252 -5.58 -13.08 17.51
N VAL A 253 -5.72 -11.83 17.06
CA VAL A 253 -5.36 -11.41 15.69
C VAL A 253 -4.26 -10.36 15.74
N ALA A 254 -3.14 -10.64 15.08
CA ALA A 254 -2.10 -9.65 14.83
C ALA A 254 -2.30 -9.01 13.46
N ILE A 255 -2.26 -7.69 13.40
CA ILE A 255 -2.44 -6.90 12.17
C ILE A 255 -1.11 -6.23 11.88
N ALA A 256 -0.36 -6.78 10.92
CA ALA A 256 1.01 -6.39 10.63
C ALA A 256 1.09 -5.58 9.32
N GLY A 257 1.09 -4.26 9.42
CA GLY A 257 1.19 -3.36 8.27
C GLY A 257 2.59 -2.80 8.05
N CYS A 258 2.73 -2.00 6.99
CA CYS A 258 3.94 -1.21 6.75
C CYS A 258 4.27 -0.28 7.92
N ALA A 259 5.53 0.18 7.99
CA ALA A 259 5.96 1.21 8.93
C ALA A 259 5.09 2.49 8.81
N GLU A 260 4.95 3.22 9.93
CA GLU A 260 3.95 4.29 10.06
C GLU A 260 4.02 5.38 8.98
N ARG A 261 5.21 5.62 8.45
CA ARG A 261 5.49 6.68 7.47
C ARG A 261 5.80 6.15 6.07
N ASP A 262 5.74 4.83 5.87
CA ASP A 262 6.10 4.16 4.62
C ASP A 262 4.99 3.20 4.17
N CYS A 263 3.74 3.65 4.24
CA CYS A 263 2.61 2.86 3.76
C CYS A 263 2.59 2.83 2.24
N GLN A 264 2.98 1.70 1.64
CA GLN A 264 2.99 1.50 0.18
C GLN A 264 1.69 1.93 -0.50
N ASN A 265 0.55 1.54 0.09
CA ASN A 265 -0.78 1.85 -0.42
C ASN A 265 -1.37 3.15 0.13
N ARG A 266 -0.51 4.12 0.51
CA ARG A 266 -0.79 5.48 1.01
C ARG A 266 -1.55 5.59 2.33
N LEU A 267 -2.73 4.97 2.42
CA LEU A 267 -3.70 5.13 3.52
C LEU A 267 -4.09 3.82 4.20
N GLY A 268 -3.50 2.69 3.81
CA GLY A 268 -3.84 1.37 4.36
C GLY A 268 -3.80 1.34 5.90
N ARG A 269 -2.67 1.76 6.49
CA ARG A 269 -2.52 1.85 7.96
C ARG A 269 -3.59 2.74 8.60
N SER A 270 -3.81 3.95 8.07
CA SER A 270 -4.76 4.89 8.67
C SER A 270 -6.19 4.37 8.61
N TRP A 271 -6.60 3.75 7.52
CA TRP A 271 -7.95 3.17 7.40
C TRP A 271 -8.14 2.00 8.34
N THR A 272 -7.16 1.11 8.44
CA THR A 272 -7.22 0.01 9.41
C THR A 272 -7.31 0.53 10.84
N LEU A 273 -6.47 1.50 11.23
CA LEU A 273 -6.51 2.09 12.58
C LEU A 273 -7.82 2.81 12.88
N GLN A 274 -8.35 3.62 11.97
CA GLN A 274 -9.61 4.34 12.17
C GLN A 274 -10.81 3.38 12.26
N ARG A 275 -10.85 2.33 11.42
CA ARG A 275 -11.89 1.31 11.47
C ARG A 275 -11.82 0.51 12.77
N ILE A 276 -10.61 0.18 13.23
CA ILE A 276 -10.37 -0.39 14.56
C ILE A 276 -10.90 0.61 15.59
N ALA A 277 -10.42 1.85 15.65
CA ALA A 277 -10.84 2.88 16.61
C ALA A 277 -12.33 3.29 16.55
N ARG A 278 -13.06 2.82 15.53
CA ARG A 278 -14.47 3.15 15.25
C ARG A 278 -14.70 4.60 14.81
N GLU A 279 -13.68 5.21 14.22
CA GLU A 279 -13.70 6.55 13.63
C GLU A 279 -14.04 6.52 12.13
N ARG A 280 -14.05 5.33 11.51
CA ARG A 280 -14.35 5.15 10.08
C ARG A 280 -15.17 3.88 9.82
N ASP A 281 -16.14 4.00 8.92
CA ASP A 281 -16.93 2.87 8.43
C ASP A 281 -16.18 2.00 7.39
N PRO A 282 -16.48 0.69 7.31
CA PRO A 282 -17.14 -0.08 8.35
C PRO A 282 -16.23 -0.16 9.59
N PHE A 283 -16.76 0.07 10.79
CA PHE A 283 -15.98 0.00 12.01
C PHE A 283 -16.00 -1.40 12.66
N LEU A 284 -15.02 -1.67 13.52
CA LEU A 284 -14.97 -2.88 14.33
C LEU A 284 -16.15 -2.94 15.32
N ARG A 285 -16.84 -4.08 15.39
CA ARG A 285 -17.98 -4.29 16.29
C ARG A 285 -17.57 -4.25 17.77
N ASN A 286 -18.45 -3.75 18.64
CA ASN A 286 -18.19 -3.57 20.08
C ASN A 286 -17.86 -4.83 20.86
N ARG A 287 -18.68 -5.88 20.73
CA ARG A 287 -18.21 -7.07 20.05
C ARG A 287 -16.82 -7.60 20.45
N VAL A 288 -15.87 -7.13 19.64
CA VAL A 288 -14.55 -7.70 19.51
C VAL A 288 -13.67 -7.12 20.62
N PRO A 289 -13.11 -7.97 21.50
CA PRO A 289 -12.30 -7.50 22.61
C PRO A 289 -10.97 -6.93 22.10
N ARG A 290 -10.70 -5.65 22.42
CA ARG A 290 -9.44 -4.98 22.07
C ARG A 290 -8.19 -5.71 22.53
N PRO A 291 -8.13 -6.31 23.73
CA PRO A 291 -6.95 -7.04 24.18
C PRO A 291 -6.62 -8.28 23.32
N ARG A 292 -7.51 -8.72 22.43
CA ARG A 292 -7.26 -9.80 21.47
C ARG A 292 -6.87 -9.32 20.08
N LEU A 293 -6.58 -8.03 19.93
CA LEU A 293 -6.04 -7.44 18.70
C LEU A 293 -4.68 -6.80 18.99
N LEU A 294 -3.67 -7.20 18.22
CA LEU A 294 -2.37 -6.54 18.17
C LEU A 294 -2.24 -5.81 16.84
N THR A 295 -1.73 -4.57 16.86
CA THR A 295 -1.33 -3.88 15.63
C THR A 295 0.17 -3.65 15.63
N VAL A 296 0.87 -4.13 14.61
CA VAL A 296 2.30 -3.95 14.42
C VAL A 296 2.53 -3.16 13.13
N TRP A 297 3.28 -2.08 13.20
CA TRP A 297 3.58 -1.20 12.05
C TRP A 297 5.08 -1.17 11.82
N ALA A 298 5.57 -2.10 11.00
CA ALA A 298 6.99 -2.40 10.85
C ALA A 298 7.35 -2.57 9.36
N GLY A 299 8.49 -2.01 8.95
CA GLY A 299 9.02 -2.11 7.59
C GLY A 299 9.62 -3.48 7.28
N PRO A 300 9.98 -3.76 6.01
CA PRO A 300 10.53 -5.06 5.60
C PRO A 300 11.79 -5.51 6.36
N SER A 301 12.59 -4.56 6.87
CA SER A 301 13.80 -4.84 7.66
C SER A 301 13.55 -5.09 9.14
N GLU A 302 12.32 -4.88 9.64
CA GLU A 302 11.96 -4.95 11.06
C GLU A 302 11.28 -6.28 11.42
N VAL A 303 11.66 -7.39 10.77
CA VAL A 303 11.06 -8.73 11.00
C VAL A 303 11.19 -9.17 12.45
N ALA A 304 12.36 -8.99 13.07
CA ALA A 304 12.60 -9.34 14.47
C ALA A 304 11.64 -8.62 15.45
N ARG A 305 11.25 -7.39 15.13
CA ARG A 305 10.28 -6.63 15.93
C ARG A 305 8.88 -7.24 15.83
N LEU A 306 8.45 -7.60 14.60
CA LEU A 306 7.17 -8.28 14.39
C LEU A 306 7.11 -9.60 15.16
N GLU A 307 8.17 -10.40 15.10
CA GLU A 307 8.25 -11.68 15.80
C GLU A 307 8.20 -11.50 17.32
N ALA A 308 8.98 -10.56 17.87
CA ALA A 308 9.00 -10.27 19.30
C ALA A 308 7.64 -9.77 19.83
N GLU A 309 7.00 -8.81 19.14
CA GLU A 309 5.68 -8.30 19.53
C GLU A 309 4.59 -9.38 19.42
N THR A 310 4.66 -10.24 18.38
CA THR A 310 3.71 -11.35 18.19
C THR A 310 3.89 -12.44 19.24
N ALA A 311 5.13 -12.76 19.63
CA ALA A 311 5.43 -13.74 20.66
C ALA A 311 4.94 -13.27 22.04
N GLY A 312 5.24 -12.03 22.44
CA GLY A 312 4.74 -11.47 23.69
C GLY A 312 3.20 -11.38 23.73
N PHE A 313 2.58 -11.14 22.58
CA PHE A 313 1.13 -11.17 22.46
C PHE A 313 0.54 -12.59 22.61
N ALA A 314 1.19 -13.60 22.03
CA ALA A 314 0.79 -15.01 22.21
C ALA A 314 0.82 -15.43 23.69
N GLU A 315 1.86 -15.05 24.44
CA GLU A 315 1.96 -15.30 25.88
C GLU A 315 0.82 -14.63 26.67
N ALA A 316 0.53 -13.35 26.36
CA ALA A 316 -0.57 -12.62 26.99
C ALA A 316 -1.94 -13.27 26.71
N LEU A 317 -2.14 -13.79 25.49
CA LEU A 317 -3.37 -14.50 25.12
C LEU A 317 -3.50 -15.85 25.83
N ALA A 318 -2.41 -16.59 25.97
CA ALA A 318 -2.41 -17.85 26.72
C ALA A 318 -2.87 -17.63 28.17
N ALA A 319 -2.44 -16.54 28.80
CA ALA A 319 -2.87 -16.15 30.15
C ALA A 319 -4.35 -15.71 30.22
N MET A 320 -4.90 -15.10 29.15
CA MET A 320 -6.31 -14.67 29.09
C MET A 320 -7.30 -15.84 28.88
N GLY A 321 -6.83 -17.02 28.48
CA GLY A 321 -7.69 -18.16 28.16
C GLY A 321 -8.50 -17.99 26.86
N PRO A 322 -9.48 -18.87 26.58
CA PRO A 322 -10.26 -18.83 25.35
C PRO A 322 -11.22 -17.63 25.31
N TYR A 323 -11.60 -17.22 24.10
CA TYR A 323 -12.61 -16.18 23.92
C TYR A 323 -14.01 -16.73 24.24
N ALA A 324 -14.76 -16.05 25.11
CA ALA A 324 -16.03 -16.56 25.64
C ALA A 324 -17.13 -16.73 24.57
N ASP A 325 -17.22 -15.83 23.60
CA ASP A 325 -18.28 -15.82 22.56
C ASP A 325 -17.90 -16.62 21.30
N GLN A 326 -17.23 -17.76 21.49
CA GLN A 326 -16.87 -18.65 20.39
C GLN A 326 -18.09 -19.45 19.89
N ARG A 327 -18.32 -19.38 18.59
CA ARG A 327 -19.23 -20.20 17.80
C ARG A 327 -18.42 -20.84 16.69
N PRO A 328 -17.91 -22.07 16.88
CA PRO A 328 -17.06 -22.76 15.92
C PRO A 328 -17.62 -22.75 14.50
N LEU A 329 -16.74 -22.91 13.52
CA LEU A 329 -17.12 -23.01 12.11
C LEU A 329 -18.21 -24.07 11.93
N ASP A 330 -19.29 -23.69 11.24
CA ASP A 330 -20.28 -24.67 10.85
C ASP A 330 -19.81 -25.48 9.61
N PRO A 331 -20.38 -26.67 9.35
CA PRO A 331 -19.97 -27.49 8.21
C PRO A 331 -20.18 -26.82 6.84
N ALA A 332 -21.12 -25.89 6.71
CA ALA A 332 -21.36 -25.18 5.44
C ALA A 332 -20.27 -24.13 5.19
N GLU A 333 -19.86 -23.40 6.23
CA GLU A 333 -18.72 -22.49 6.18
C GLU A 333 -17.43 -23.22 5.81
N ALA A 334 -17.19 -24.39 6.43
CA ALA A 334 -16.03 -25.24 6.12
C ALA A 334 -16.04 -25.74 4.67
N ARG A 335 -17.17 -26.24 4.17
CA ARG A 335 -17.30 -26.66 2.75
C ARG A 335 -17.11 -25.51 1.78
N GLY A 336 -17.71 -24.35 2.06
CA GLY A 336 -17.56 -23.17 1.22
C GLY A 336 -16.12 -22.64 1.20
N ALA A 337 -15.37 -22.80 2.30
CA ALA A 337 -13.95 -22.48 2.33
C ALA A 337 -13.13 -23.45 1.46
N ALA A 338 -13.37 -24.77 1.59
CA ALA A 338 -12.69 -25.77 0.78
C ALA A 338 -12.93 -25.56 -0.73
N ALA A 339 -14.17 -25.28 -1.14
CA ALA A 339 -14.51 -24.99 -2.54
C ALA A 339 -13.78 -23.75 -3.07
N ALA A 340 -13.67 -22.69 -2.26
CA ALA A 340 -12.94 -21.47 -2.64
C ALA A 340 -11.43 -21.70 -2.74
N THR A 341 -10.84 -22.56 -1.90
CA THR A 341 -9.44 -22.97 -2.02
C THR A 341 -9.19 -23.67 -3.36
N THR A 342 -10.06 -24.62 -3.75
CA THR A 342 -9.95 -25.32 -5.03
C THR A 342 -10.07 -24.36 -6.21
N ALA A 343 -11.10 -23.49 -6.23
CA ALA A 343 -11.30 -22.52 -7.30
C ALA A 343 -10.10 -21.56 -7.46
N ARG A 344 -9.47 -21.14 -6.35
CA ARG A 344 -8.26 -20.32 -6.39
C ARG A 344 -7.07 -21.07 -6.97
N ALA A 345 -6.87 -22.34 -6.59
CA ALA A 345 -5.79 -23.16 -7.13
C ALA A 345 -5.92 -23.31 -8.66
N GLU A 346 -7.14 -23.52 -9.15
CA GLU A 346 -7.44 -23.56 -10.58
C GLU A 346 -7.12 -22.23 -11.28
N GLN A 347 -7.50 -21.10 -10.68
CA GLN A 347 -7.17 -19.77 -11.22
C GLN A 347 -5.66 -19.52 -11.31
N ILE A 348 -4.89 -19.94 -10.30
CA ILE A 348 -3.42 -19.80 -10.31
C ILE A 348 -2.81 -20.64 -11.44
N VAL A 349 -3.31 -21.86 -11.64
CA VAL A 349 -2.85 -22.73 -12.74
C VAL A 349 -3.19 -22.14 -14.10
N GLU A 350 -4.38 -21.54 -14.25
CA GLU A 350 -4.79 -20.93 -15.51
C GLU A 350 -4.02 -19.63 -15.82
N ALA A 351 -3.74 -18.81 -14.81
CA ALA A 351 -2.92 -17.60 -14.96
C ALA A 351 -1.44 -17.88 -15.27
N ALA A 352 -0.98 -19.12 -15.04
CA ALA A 352 0.38 -19.56 -15.34
C ALA A 352 0.55 -20.13 -16.77
N LYS A 353 -0.55 -20.33 -17.51
CA LYS A 353 -0.55 -20.76 -18.91
C LYS A 353 -0.54 -19.56 -19.85
#